data_AF-A0A0G0GZQ8-F1
#
_entry.id   AF-A0A0G0GZQ8-F1
#
_cell.length_a   1.000
_cell.length_b   1.000
_cell.length_c   1.000
_cell.angle_alpha   90.00
_cell.angle_beta   90.00
_cell.angle_gamma   90.00
#
_symmetry.space_group_name_H-M   'P 1'
#
loop_
_entity.id
_entity.type
_entity.pdbx_description
1 polymer ?
#
loop_
_entity_poly.entity_id
_entity_poly.type
_entity_poly.pdbx_seq_one_letter_code
_entity_poly.pdbx_strand_id
1 'polypeptide(L)'
;MKYDSQLNELRTQLQNINNAIIVLPSQINVDKLASGLTLFLSLTQAGKSAHIVTEDTIRVSHTNLYGVGKVTNQMPSVSGGNFVITLEGVVETQGEQAGTVPSLEKLDWYPEGSNLNLV
;
A
#
# COMPACT_ATOMS: atom_id res chain seq x y z
N MET A 1 9.61 18.70 10.32
CA MET A 1 8.37 18.18 10.93
C MET A 1 8.66 16.87 11.65
N LYS A 2 7.75 16.40 12.50
CA LYS A 2 7.90 15.21 13.37
C LYS A 2 8.26 13.90 12.64
N TYR A 3 7.97 13.80 11.34
CA TYR A 3 8.15 12.59 10.52
C TYR A 3 9.15 12.77 9.36
N ASP A 4 9.98 13.82 9.38
CA ASP A 4 10.86 14.14 8.24
C ASP A 4 11.87 13.02 7.93
N SER A 5 12.40 12.33 8.95
CA SER A 5 13.38 11.27 8.73
C SER A 5 12.77 10.07 8.01
N GLN A 6 11.58 9.63 8.42
CA GLN A 6 10.85 8.52 7.78
C GLN A 6 10.42 8.89 6.36
N LEU A 7 9.97 10.13 6.14
CA LEU A 7 9.63 10.61 4.80
C LEU A 7 10.85 10.67 3.87
N ASN A 8 12.02 11.06 4.39
CA ASN A 8 13.26 11.06 3.61
C ASN A 8 13.77 9.65 3.31
N GLU A 9 13.62 8.71 4.24
CA GLU A 9 13.94 7.30 4.03
C GLU A 9 13.03 6.70 2.96
N LEU A 10 11.71 6.89 3.08
CA LEU A 10 10.72 6.46 2.10
C LEU A 10 11.02 7.07 0.72
N ARG A 11 11.34 8.36 0.66
CA ARG A 11 11.72 9.02 -0.60
C ARG A 11 12.92 8.34 -1.24
N THR A 12 13.95 8.02 -0.46
CA THR A 12 15.17 7.36 -0.93
C THR A 12 14.85 5.96 -1.46
N GLN A 13 14.04 5.19 -0.71
CA GLN A 13 13.58 3.86 -1.15
C GLN A 13 12.78 3.96 -2.45
N LEU A 14 11.79 4.86 -2.51
CA LEU A 14 10.97 5.09 -3.70
C LEU A 14 11.80 5.53 -4.91
N GLN A 15 12.92 6.24 -4.75
CA GLN A 15 13.79 6.58 -5.87
C GLN A 15 14.49 5.34 -6.44
N ASN A 16 14.94 4.43 -5.58
CA ASN A 16 15.78 3.28 -5.95
C ASN A 16 15.00 2.05 -6.44
N ILE A 17 13.67 2.03 -6.29
CA ILE A 17 12.86 0.88 -6.72
C ILE A 17 12.63 0.88 -8.23
N ASN A 18 12.77 -0.30 -8.83
CA ASN A 18 12.41 -0.56 -10.23
C ASN A 18 11.00 -1.17 -10.34
N ASN A 19 10.67 -2.07 -9.41
CA ASN A 19 9.40 -2.80 -9.36
C ASN A 19 8.66 -2.48 -8.06
N ALA A 20 7.38 -2.13 -8.17
CA ALA A 20 6.51 -1.87 -7.02
C ALA A 20 5.25 -2.72 -7.12
N ILE A 21 4.85 -3.32 -5.99
CA ILE A 21 3.56 -4.01 -5.86
C ILE A 21 2.74 -3.24 -4.83
N ILE A 22 1.60 -2.71 -5.26
CA ILE A 22 0.64 -2.05 -4.39
C ILE A 22 -0.45 -3.05 -4.04
N VAL A 23 -0.55 -3.39 -2.77
CA VAL A 23 -1.57 -4.29 -2.24
C VAL A 23 -2.67 -3.45 -1.62
N LEU A 24 -3.87 -3.59 -2.16
CA LEU A 24 -5.07 -2.96 -1.60
C LEU A 24 -5.66 -3.83 -0.48
N PRO A 25 -6.27 -3.21 0.53
CA PRO A 25 -6.85 -3.94 1.66
C PRO A 25 -8.12 -4.67 1.26
N SER A 26 -8.57 -5.59 2.12
CA SER A 26 -9.90 -6.20 2.02
C SER A 26 -11.00 -5.15 2.28
N GLN A 27 -12.20 -5.38 1.72
CA GLN A 27 -13.36 -4.48 1.86
C GLN A 27 -13.09 -3.10 1.27
N ILE A 28 -12.73 -3.09 -0.01
CA ILE A 28 -12.41 -1.88 -0.75
C ILE A 28 -13.63 -0.98 -0.89
N ASN A 29 -13.49 0.26 -0.43
CA ASN A 29 -14.38 1.36 -0.78
C ASN A 29 -13.74 2.21 -1.89
N VAL A 30 -14.49 3.20 -2.39
CA VAL A 30 -14.05 4.09 -3.47
C VAL A 30 -12.76 4.84 -3.10
N ASP A 31 -12.62 5.25 -1.84
CA ASP A 31 -11.49 6.05 -1.37
C ASP A 31 -10.19 5.24 -1.31
N LYS A 32 -10.22 4.03 -0.74
CA LYS A 32 -9.10 3.09 -0.71
C LYS A 32 -8.65 2.73 -2.12
N LEU A 33 -9.61 2.49 -3.01
CA LEU A 33 -9.34 2.19 -4.42
C LEU A 33 -8.72 3.38 -5.15
N ALA A 34 -9.26 4.58 -4.97
CA ALA A 34 -8.75 5.81 -5.58
C ALA A 34 -7.34 6.14 -5.09
N SER A 35 -7.07 5.94 -3.79
CA SER A 35 -5.75 6.15 -3.19
C SER A 35 -4.70 5.21 -3.79
N GLY A 36 -5.02 3.92 -3.90
CA GLY A 36 -4.12 2.95 -4.52
C GLY A 36 -3.93 3.16 -6.02
N LEU A 37 -5.00 3.51 -6.74
CA LEU A 37 -4.92 3.85 -8.16
C LEU A 37 -4.07 5.10 -8.39
N THR A 38 -4.20 6.12 -7.54
CA THR A 38 -3.38 7.33 -7.62
C THR A 38 -1.91 7.00 -7.45
N LEU A 39 -1.57 6.20 -6.44
CA LEU A 39 -0.18 5.77 -6.20
C LEU A 39 0.36 4.93 -7.38
N PHE A 40 -0.44 4.00 -7.90
CA PHE A 40 -0.11 3.21 -9.08
C PHE A 40 0.19 4.09 -10.29
N LEU A 41 -0.67 5.06 -10.57
CA LEU A 41 -0.51 6.00 -11.68
C LEU A 41 0.73 6.88 -11.49
N SER A 42 0.98 7.38 -10.28
CA SER A 42 2.18 8.18 -9.98
C SER A 42 3.47 7.40 -10.17
N LEU A 43 3.54 6.14 -9.73
CA LEU A 43 4.71 5.29 -9.93
C LEU A 43 4.92 4.94 -11.41
N THR A 44 3.82 4.68 -12.13
CA THR A 44 3.86 4.43 -13.58
C THR A 44 4.33 5.66 -14.35
N GLN A 45 3.83 6.85 -13.99
CA GLN A 45 4.26 8.12 -14.57
C GLN A 45 5.75 8.42 -14.29
N ALA A 46 6.25 7.99 -13.13
CA ALA A 46 7.66 8.07 -12.77
C ALA A 46 8.54 7.02 -13.49
N GLY A 47 7.98 6.23 -14.41
CA GLY A 47 8.71 5.24 -15.21
C GLY A 47 9.00 3.92 -14.48
N LYS A 48 8.35 3.66 -13.35
CA LYS A 48 8.55 2.43 -12.56
C LYS A 48 7.57 1.34 -12.99
N SER A 49 7.97 0.08 -12.85
CA SER A 49 7.07 -1.06 -13.08
C SER A 49 6.19 -1.26 -11.85
N ALA A 50 5.03 -0.60 -11.85
CA ALA A 50 4.05 -0.74 -10.77
C ALA A 50 3.00 -1.79 -11.13
N HIS A 51 2.58 -2.56 -10.13
CA HIS A 51 1.45 -3.47 -10.20
C HIS A 51 0.51 -3.18 -9.04
N ILE A 52 -0.79 -3.30 -9.26
CA ILE A 52 -1.80 -3.08 -8.24
C ILE A 52 -2.65 -4.35 -8.10
N VAL A 53 -2.72 -4.85 -6.88
CA VAL A 53 -3.35 -6.13 -6.56
C VAL A 53 -4.36 -6.01 -5.43
N THR A 54 -5.39 -6.83 -5.46
CA THR A 54 -6.36 -6.96 -4.38
C THR A 54 -6.96 -8.35 -4.37
N GLU A 55 -7.30 -8.85 -3.18
CA GLU A 55 -8.11 -10.06 -3.03
C GLU A 55 -9.62 -9.78 -3.16
N ASP A 56 -10.03 -8.52 -3.12
CA ASP A 56 -11.43 -8.12 -3.17
C ASP A 56 -11.99 -8.08 -4.60
N THR A 57 -13.30 -8.25 -4.74
CA THR A 57 -13.96 -8.18 -6.05
C THR A 57 -14.26 -6.73 -6.41
N ILE A 58 -13.65 -6.25 -7.49
CA ILE A 58 -13.98 -4.94 -8.05
C ILE A 58 -15.44 -4.92 -8.52
N ARG A 59 -16.24 -4.05 -7.91
CA ARG A 59 -17.66 -3.87 -8.24
C ARG A 59 -17.84 -2.93 -9.42
N VAL A 60 -18.97 -3.09 -10.13
CA VAL A 60 -19.36 -2.19 -11.23
C VAL A 60 -19.46 -0.72 -10.76
N SER A 61 -19.83 -0.47 -9.51
CA SER A 61 -19.85 0.89 -8.94
C SER A 61 -18.48 1.59 -8.96
N HIS A 62 -17.38 0.84 -9.07
CA HIS A 62 -16.02 1.36 -9.13
C HIS A 62 -15.55 1.69 -10.56
N THR A 63 -16.34 1.41 -11.60
CA THR A 63 -15.93 1.61 -13.01
C THR A 63 -15.74 3.08 -13.38
N ASN A 64 -16.26 4.00 -12.57
CA ASN A 64 -16.05 5.44 -12.74
C ASN A 64 -14.61 5.87 -12.41
N LEU A 65 -13.81 5.00 -11.77
CA LEU A 65 -12.42 5.28 -11.44
C LEU A 65 -11.49 4.92 -12.61
N TYR A 66 -10.64 5.88 -12.97
CA TYR A 66 -9.66 5.68 -14.04
C TYR A 66 -8.59 4.66 -13.61
N GLY A 67 -8.28 3.71 -14.51
CA GLY A 67 -7.27 2.69 -14.26
C GLY A 67 -7.75 1.49 -13.43
N VAL A 68 -9.03 1.44 -13.05
CA VAL A 68 -9.59 0.31 -12.27
C VAL A 68 -9.43 -1.05 -12.97
N GLY A 69 -9.44 -1.08 -14.31
CA GLY A 69 -9.18 -2.30 -15.09
C GLY A 69 -7.73 -2.80 -15.04
N LYS A 70 -6.81 -2.08 -14.37
CA LYS A 70 -5.43 -2.51 -14.11
C LYS A 70 -5.27 -3.25 -12.78
N VAL A 71 -6.31 -3.22 -11.94
CA VAL A 71 -6.32 -3.96 -10.68
C VAL A 71 -6.50 -5.44 -10.97
N THR A 72 -5.61 -6.26 -10.42
CA THR A 72 -5.61 -7.72 -10.62
C THR A 72 -5.75 -8.44 -9.29
N ASN A 73 -6.28 -9.66 -9.32
CA ASN A 73 -6.33 -10.54 -8.15
C ASN A 73 -5.18 -11.56 -8.14
N GLN A 74 -4.16 -11.35 -8.97
CA GLN A 74 -3.03 -12.24 -9.12
C GLN A 74 -1.77 -11.48 -8.78
N MET A 75 -0.96 -12.07 -7.90
CA MET A 75 0.37 -11.54 -7.62
C MET A 75 1.23 -11.63 -8.90
N PRO A 76 1.81 -10.51 -9.37
CA PRO A 76 2.63 -10.51 -10.58
C PRO A 76 3.91 -11.32 -10.35
N SER A 77 4.30 -12.11 -11.34
CA SER A 77 5.58 -12.81 -11.35
C SER A 77 6.70 -11.84 -11.73
N VAL A 78 7.16 -11.05 -10.76
CA VAL A 78 8.28 -10.10 -10.97
C VAL A 78 9.61 -10.71 -10.54
N SER A 79 10.58 -10.68 -11.45
CA SER A 79 11.97 -11.05 -11.21
C SER A 79 12.74 -9.82 -10.72
N GLY A 80 13.02 -9.77 -9.42
CA GLY A 80 13.92 -8.79 -8.81
C GLY A 80 13.24 -7.83 -7.85
N GLY A 81 13.54 -8.01 -6.56
CA GLY A 81 13.35 -7.06 -5.46
C GLY A 81 12.01 -6.31 -5.48
N ASN A 82 11.00 -6.88 -4.83
CA ASN A 82 9.67 -6.29 -4.81
C ASN A 82 9.57 -5.27 -3.68
N PHE A 83 9.37 -3.99 -4.02
CA PHE A 83 8.90 -3.03 -3.03
C PHE A 83 7.39 -3.19 -2.88
N VAL A 84 6.99 -3.79 -1.76
CA VAL A 84 5.58 -4.03 -1.46
C VAL A 84 5.04 -2.87 -0.64
N ILE A 85 3.99 -2.23 -1.13
CA ILE A 85 3.28 -1.15 -0.46
C ILE A 85 1.89 -1.67 -0.15
N THR A 86 1.62 -1.92 1.13
CA THR A 86 0.28 -2.30 1.58
C THR A 86 -0.45 -1.05 2.06
N LEU A 87 -1.63 -0.80 1.50
CA LEU A 87 -2.53 0.23 2.02
C LEU A 87 -3.38 -0.45 3.10
N GLU A 88 -3.16 -0.06 4.37
CA GLU A 88 -3.76 -0.71 5.57
C GLU A 88 -3.19 -2.11 5.88
N GLY A 89 -3.67 -2.75 6.96
CA GLY A 89 -3.25 -4.12 7.33
C GLY A 89 -1.82 -4.22 7.89
N VAL A 90 -1.33 -3.12 8.46
CA VAL A 90 0.02 -2.97 9.00
C VAL A 90 0.16 -3.53 10.42
N VAL A 91 -0.94 -3.68 11.14
CA VAL A 91 -0.95 -4.27 12.48
C VAL A 91 -1.29 -5.75 12.36
N GLU A 92 -0.38 -6.61 12.82
CA GLU A 92 -0.67 -8.03 12.94
C GLU A 92 -1.76 -8.23 13.99
N THR A 93 -2.88 -8.86 13.58
CA THR A 93 -4.05 -9.07 14.44
C THR A 93 -4.07 -10.45 15.10
N GLN A 94 -3.16 -11.36 14.70
CA GLN A 94 -3.08 -12.73 15.19
C GLN A 94 -1.62 -13.20 15.26
N GLY A 95 -1.19 -13.79 16.37
CA GLY A 95 0.18 -14.30 16.57
C GLY A 95 0.83 -13.78 17.85
N GLU A 96 2.07 -14.21 18.13
CA GLU A 96 2.85 -13.78 19.30
C GLU A 96 3.26 -12.29 19.24
N GLN A 97 3.16 -11.67 18.06
CA GLN A 97 3.46 -10.25 17.82
C GLN A 97 2.21 -9.40 17.55
N ALA A 98 1.02 -9.91 17.92
CA ALA A 98 -0.24 -9.20 17.75
C ALA A 98 -0.20 -7.80 18.42
N GLY A 99 -0.47 -6.76 17.64
CA GLY A 99 -0.44 -5.36 18.09
C GLY A 99 0.93 -4.68 18.06
N THR A 100 2.00 -5.36 17.65
CA THR A 100 3.33 -4.73 17.48
C THR A 100 3.62 -4.42 16.01
N VAL A 101 4.17 -3.23 15.75
CA VAL A 101 4.67 -2.84 14.42
C VAL A 101 6.14 -2.44 14.55
N PRO A 102 7.09 -3.39 14.36
CA PRO A 102 8.51 -3.19 14.68
C PRO A 102 9.17 -2.01 13.95
N SER A 103 8.69 -1.67 12.75
CA SER A 103 9.23 -0.59 11.93
C SER A 103 8.76 0.81 12.33
N LEU A 104 7.76 0.93 13.23
CA LEU A 104 7.11 2.19 13.56
C LEU A 104 7.11 2.51 15.05
N GLU A 105 7.92 1.83 15.87
CA GLU A 105 8.07 2.10 17.33
C GLU A 105 8.39 3.58 17.66
N LYS A 106 8.87 4.35 16.68
CA LYS A 106 9.23 5.78 16.83
C LYS A 106 8.13 6.76 16.41
N LEU A 107 6.97 6.29 15.94
CA LEU A 107 5.82 7.14 15.66
C LEU A 107 4.84 7.11 16.83
N ASP A 108 4.16 8.24 17.07
CA ASP A 108 3.05 8.27 18.02
C ASP A 108 1.79 7.71 17.33
N TRP A 109 1.55 6.42 17.53
CA TRP A 109 0.40 5.69 16.97
C TRP A 109 -0.26 4.79 18.02
N TYR A 110 -1.50 4.41 17.75
CA TYR A 110 -2.18 3.32 18.44
C TYR A 110 -2.87 2.38 17.43
N PRO A 111 -2.92 1.07 17.71
CA PRO A 111 -3.60 0.13 16.83
C PRO A 111 -5.12 0.20 17.02
N GLU A 112 -5.87 0.21 15.92
CA GLU A 112 -7.31 -0.04 15.92
C GLU A 112 -7.64 -1.10 14.87
N GLY A 113 -7.97 -2.31 15.32
CA GLY A 113 -8.12 -3.46 14.43
C GLY A 113 -6.81 -3.79 13.70
N SER A 114 -6.87 -3.86 12.37
CA SER A 114 -5.70 -4.09 11.49
C SER A 114 -4.92 -2.82 11.11
N ASN A 115 -5.33 -1.67 11.63
CA ASN A 115 -4.88 -0.36 11.16
C ASN A 115 -4.12 0.42 12.24
N LEU A 116 -3.31 1.37 11.77
CA LEU A 116 -2.60 2.34 12.61
C LEU A 116 -3.32 3.67 12.58
N ASN A 117 -3.66 4.18 13.75
CA ASN A 117 -4.15 5.53 13.92
C ASN A 117 -3.06 6.40 14.55
N LEU A 118 -2.92 7.62 14.04
CA LEU A 118 -2.02 8.61 14.62
C LEU A 118 -2.68 9.24 15.86
N VAL A 119 -1.85 9.49 16.88
CA VAL A 119 -2.24 10.23 18.09
C VAL A 119 -2.19 11.73 17.84
#